data_AF-A0A498I3F6-F1
#
_entry.id   AF-A0A498I3F6-F1
#
_cell.length_a   1.000
_cell.length_b   1.000
_cell.length_c   1.000
_cell.angle_alpha   90.00
_cell.angle_beta   90.00
_cell.angle_gamma   90.00
#
_symmetry.space_group_name_H-M   'P 1'
#
loop_
_entity.id
_entity.type
_entity.pdbx_description
1 polymer ?
#
loop_
_entity_poly.entity_id
_entity_poly.type
_entity_poly.pdbx_seq_one_letter_code
_entity_poly.pdbx_strand_id
1 'polypeptide(L)'
;MGYICLKMVKHCVPQTWNKPVPGGEVGRKNTQNLSRGTARSTHFWRTKRETERLVPFRPVPSHAPNAPTGNLKLKEFPLALPCPPPHMMVFRHFTPTNPLVEPPQTFAILALLYRLTLSLLHSTTPTSFFITLTFLISDTLPAFTYTTTQSVRMKPIYRTEFPENLKGVVQEPDFPALDVFICTADPYKEPPMNVVNTALSVMAYDYPTEKVSVYVSDDGGSALTLSAFMEAAKFASHWLPFCRNNNIVERCPEAYFETDHSRSPEAEKIKIMYQGMKVKVNNVIERGKVDQEYLTGEREIQAFSKWMDGFTRQDHPAVIQVFFSFK
;
A
#
# COMPACT_ATOMS: atom_id res chain seq x y z
N MET A 1 -5.94 28.83 -5.25
CA MET A 1 -5.95 27.35 -5.18
C MET A 1 -5.78 26.96 -3.72
N GLY A 2 -6.89 26.63 -3.06
CA GLY A 2 -6.84 26.00 -1.75
C GLY A 2 -6.60 24.50 -1.89
N TYR A 3 -6.30 23.82 -0.78
CA TYR A 3 -6.32 22.37 -0.65
C TYR A 3 -6.95 22.03 0.69
N ILE A 4 -7.51 20.83 0.82
CA ILE A 4 -8.08 20.36 2.09
C ILE A 4 -7.22 19.24 2.63
N CYS A 5 -6.76 19.39 3.86
CA CYS A 5 -5.99 18.35 4.54
C CYS A 5 -6.77 17.81 5.73
N LEU A 6 -7.13 16.53 5.65
CA LEU A 6 -7.72 15.78 6.76
C LEU A 6 -6.61 14.97 7.42
N LYS A 7 -6.36 15.19 8.71
CA LYS A 7 -5.40 14.38 9.48
C LYS A 7 -6.16 13.38 10.34
N MET A 8 -5.90 12.10 10.13
CA MET A 8 -6.32 11.02 11.03
C MET A 8 -5.15 10.61 11.91
N VAL A 9 -5.33 10.67 13.24
CA VAL A 9 -4.29 10.31 14.21
C VAL A 9 -4.72 9.10 15.02
N LYS A 10 -3.85 8.09 15.08
CA LYS A 10 -4.01 6.89 15.89
C LYS A 10 -3.35 7.16 17.24
N HIS A 11 -4.13 7.27 18.33
CA HIS A 11 -3.56 7.35 19.68
C HIS A 11 -3.98 6.12 20.47
N CYS A 12 -3.03 5.51 21.19
CA CYS A 12 -3.33 4.62 22.30
C CYS A 12 -3.06 5.42 23.58
N VAL A 13 -4.07 5.55 24.46
CA VAL A 13 -3.80 6.05 25.82
C VAL A 13 -3.00 4.96 26.55
N PRO A 14 -1.91 5.29 27.28
CA PRO A 14 -1.19 4.29 28.05
C PRO A 14 -2.14 3.69 29.10
N GLN A 15 -2.31 2.37 29.11
CA GLN A 15 -2.83 1.68 30.29
C GLN A 15 -1.74 1.69 31.37
N THR A 16 -1.51 2.85 31.99
CA THR A 16 -0.88 2.86 33.31
C THR A 16 -1.95 2.43 34.31
N TRP A 17 -2.03 1.13 34.53
CA TRP A 17 -2.36 0.43 35.78
C TRP A 17 -2.68 -1.02 35.39
N ASN A 18 -1.68 -1.88 35.55
CA ASN A 18 -1.80 -3.26 36.03
C ASN A 18 -0.40 -3.90 35.99
N LYS A 19 0.35 -3.70 37.09
CA LYS A 19 1.39 -4.65 37.50
C LYS A 19 0.72 -5.83 38.23
N PRO A 20 1.38 -6.99 38.30
CA PRO A 20 0.78 -8.30 38.07
C PRO A 20 0.24 -8.97 39.35
N VAL A 21 -0.73 -9.87 39.18
CA VAL A 21 -1.03 -10.93 40.15
C VAL A 21 -0.37 -12.22 39.64
N PRO A 22 0.44 -12.94 40.45
CA PRO A 22 1.15 -14.13 40.02
C PRO A 22 0.28 -15.38 40.13
N GLY A 23 0.40 -16.28 39.16
CA GLY A 23 -0.15 -17.64 39.22
C GLY A 23 -1.25 -17.91 38.20
N GLY A 24 -0.89 -18.64 37.14
CA GLY A 24 -1.85 -19.16 36.17
C GLY A 24 -1.14 -19.74 34.95
N GLU A 25 -0.99 -21.06 34.91
CA GLU A 25 -0.43 -21.81 33.78
C GLU A 25 -1.30 -21.65 32.53
N VAL A 26 -0.67 -21.35 31.38
CA VAL A 26 -1.34 -21.31 30.07
C VAL A 26 -1.02 -22.59 29.30
N GLY A 27 -2.00 -23.48 29.21
CA GLY A 27 -1.98 -24.64 28.32
C GLY A 27 -2.23 -24.24 26.86
N ARG A 28 -1.29 -24.60 25.98
CA ARG A 28 -1.34 -24.32 24.53
C ARG A 28 -2.03 -25.50 23.81
N LYS A 29 -3.20 -25.28 23.22
CA LYS A 29 -3.81 -26.22 22.25
C LYS A 29 -3.51 -25.76 20.83
N ASN A 30 -2.80 -26.60 20.08
CA ASN A 30 -2.63 -26.46 18.63
C ASN A 30 -3.72 -27.29 17.92
N THR A 31 -4.41 -26.69 16.97
CA THR A 31 -5.26 -27.41 16.02
C THR A 31 -4.78 -27.09 14.61
N GLN A 32 -4.26 -28.10 13.91
CA GLN A 32 -3.95 -28.03 12.49
C GLN A 32 -5.23 -28.22 11.68
N ASN A 33 -5.43 -27.42 10.64
CA ASN A 33 -6.28 -27.79 9.51
C ASN A 33 -5.70 -27.19 8.22
N LEU A 34 -5.49 -28.09 7.26
CA LEU A 34 -4.91 -27.85 5.95
C LEU A 34 -6.04 -27.99 4.91
N SER A 35 -6.34 -26.94 4.16
CA SER A 35 -6.89 -27.09 2.80
C SER A 35 -6.73 -25.82 1.99
N ARG A 36 -6.37 -26.03 0.73
CA ARG A 36 -5.89 -25.06 -0.26
C ARG A 36 -7.04 -24.25 -0.89
N GLY A 37 -6.76 -22.97 -1.15
CA GLY A 37 -7.46 -22.15 -2.14
C GLY A 37 -6.75 -20.80 -2.25
N THR A 38 -5.95 -20.60 -3.30
CA THR A 38 -5.16 -19.37 -3.49
C THR A 38 -5.94 -18.37 -4.33
N ALA A 39 -6.30 -17.22 -3.76
CA ALA A 39 -6.64 -16.02 -4.50
C ALA A 39 -5.55 -14.96 -4.25
N ARG A 40 -5.08 -14.30 -5.32
CA ARG A 40 -4.04 -13.26 -5.26
C ARG A 40 -4.70 -11.89 -5.40
N SER A 41 -4.54 -11.02 -4.40
CA SER A 41 -4.73 -9.57 -4.54
C SER A 41 -3.36 -8.90 -4.67
N THR A 42 -3.25 -7.91 -5.57
CA THR A 42 -2.05 -7.11 -5.81
C THR A 42 -2.35 -5.66 -5.45
N HIS A 43 -1.66 -5.12 -4.44
CA HIS A 43 -1.70 -3.68 -4.12
C HIS A 43 -0.31 -3.05 -4.18
N PHE A 44 -0.28 -1.83 -4.69
CA PHE A 44 0.90 -1.11 -5.14
C PHE A 44 1.28 -0.01 -4.16
N TRP A 45 2.56 0.10 -3.80
CA TRP A 45 3.09 1.20 -2.98
C TRP A 45 4.15 1.98 -3.75
N ARG A 46 3.98 3.30 -3.83
CA ARG A 46 4.91 4.22 -4.49
C ARG A 46 5.87 4.79 -3.44
N THR A 47 7.16 4.56 -3.59
CA THR A 47 8.19 5.28 -2.80
C THR A 47 8.66 6.51 -3.57
N LYS A 48 9.17 7.52 -2.85
CA LYS A 48 9.57 8.85 -3.38
C LYS A 48 10.84 8.83 -4.26
N ARG A 49 11.10 7.73 -4.95
CA ARG A 49 11.93 7.67 -6.15
C ARG A 49 11.12 6.97 -7.22
N GLU A 50 10.97 7.65 -8.33
CA GLU A 50 10.22 7.27 -9.51
C GLU A 50 10.74 5.94 -10.07
N THR A 51 10.26 4.82 -9.53
CA THR A 51 10.44 3.49 -10.14
C THR A 51 9.33 2.56 -9.67
N GLU A 52 8.43 2.21 -10.58
CA GLU A 52 7.36 1.25 -10.36
C GLU A 52 7.95 -0.16 -10.21
N ARG A 53 7.57 -0.90 -9.16
CA ARG A 53 7.80 -2.36 -9.08
C ARG A 53 6.61 -3.07 -8.46
N LEU A 54 6.03 -4.00 -9.22
CA LEU A 54 5.12 -5.03 -8.75
C LEU A 54 5.91 -6.08 -7.95
N VAL A 55 5.49 -6.33 -6.70
CA VAL A 55 5.99 -7.44 -5.88
C VAL A 55 4.80 -8.34 -5.53
N PRO A 56 4.73 -9.57 -6.05
CA PRO A 56 3.75 -10.54 -5.57
C PRO A 56 4.28 -11.21 -4.30
N PHE A 57 3.54 -11.09 -3.19
CA PHE A 57 3.79 -11.90 -2.00
C PHE A 57 3.46 -13.38 -2.29
N ARG A 58 4.35 -14.30 -1.88
CA ARG A 58 4.05 -15.73 -1.77
C ARG A 58 3.86 -16.10 -0.30
N PRO A 59 2.87 -16.93 0.07
CA PRO A 59 2.79 -17.50 1.41
C PRO A 59 3.90 -18.54 1.63
N VAL A 60 4.49 -18.55 2.82
CA VAL A 60 5.46 -19.57 3.27
C VAL A 60 4.70 -20.73 3.94
N PRO A 61 4.98 -22.02 3.64
CA PRO A 61 4.36 -23.15 4.33
C PRO A 61 5.01 -23.40 5.70
N SER A 62 4.18 -23.62 6.72
CA SER A 62 4.59 -23.99 8.07
C SER A 62 4.57 -25.51 8.29
N HIS A 63 5.60 -26.22 7.83
CA HIS A 63 5.88 -27.58 8.34
C HIS A 63 7.39 -27.84 8.37
N ALA A 64 7.95 -27.93 9.58
CA ALA A 64 9.28 -28.48 9.83
C ALA A 64 9.14 -29.96 10.23
N PRO A 65 10.01 -30.88 9.75
CA PRO A 65 10.00 -32.27 10.19
C PRO A 65 10.74 -32.42 11.53
N ASN A 66 10.16 -33.19 12.46
CA ASN A 66 10.79 -33.56 13.72
C ASN A 66 11.93 -34.58 13.47
N ALA A 67 13.11 -34.34 14.04
CA ALA A 67 14.20 -35.31 14.14
C ALA A 67 14.59 -35.54 15.62
N PRO A 68 15.07 -36.73 16.01
CA PRO A 68 15.13 -37.15 17.40
C PRO A 68 16.38 -36.65 18.14
N THR A 69 16.18 -36.41 19.43
CA THR A 69 17.13 -36.10 20.50
C THR A 69 18.29 -37.07 20.60
N GLY A 70 19.52 -36.56 20.47
CA GLY A 70 20.77 -37.22 20.88
C GLY A 70 21.55 -36.30 21.83
N ASN A 71 21.80 -36.78 23.04
CA ASN A 71 22.58 -36.09 24.08
C ASN A 71 24.06 -35.98 23.68
N LEU A 72 24.52 -34.77 23.37
CA LEU A 72 25.94 -34.42 23.34
C LEU A 72 26.13 -33.12 24.13
N LYS A 73 26.81 -33.24 25.29
CA LYS A 73 27.31 -32.10 26.06
C LYS A 73 28.31 -31.31 25.20
N LEU A 74 27.85 -30.22 24.60
CA LEU A 74 28.73 -29.19 24.05
C LEU A 74 28.80 -28.04 25.04
N LYS A 75 30.03 -27.78 25.48
CA LYS A 75 30.47 -26.66 26.32
C LYS A 75 29.80 -25.36 25.86
N GLU A 76 29.08 -24.69 26.74
CA GLU A 76 28.57 -23.34 26.52
C GLU A 76 29.75 -22.39 26.29
N PHE A 77 29.87 -21.89 25.06
CA PHE A 77 30.55 -20.64 24.76
C PHE A 77 29.44 -19.62 24.44
N PRO A 78 29.38 -18.46 25.11
CA PRO A 78 28.41 -17.43 24.79
C PRO A 78 28.88 -16.69 23.53
N LEU A 79 28.78 -17.34 22.38
CA LEU A 79 28.79 -16.67 21.09
C LEU A 79 27.32 -16.42 20.77
N ALA A 80 26.86 -15.20 21.04
CA ALA A 80 25.60 -14.71 20.52
C ALA A 80 25.57 -15.01 19.02
N LEU A 81 24.70 -15.94 18.60
CA LEU A 81 24.45 -16.18 17.18
C LEU A 81 24.08 -14.82 16.57
N PRO A 82 24.76 -14.38 15.49
CA PRO A 82 24.44 -13.10 14.90
C PRO A 82 22.96 -13.10 14.50
N CYS A 83 22.21 -12.09 14.96
CA CYS A 83 20.81 -11.95 14.60
C CYS A 83 20.67 -12.08 13.08
N PRO A 84 19.76 -12.93 12.57
CA PRO A 84 19.58 -13.08 11.14
C PRO A 84 19.24 -11.72 10.51
N PRO A 85 19.76 -11.42 9.31
CA PRO A 85 19.59 -10.10 8.73
C PRO A 85 18.10 -9.81 8.44
N PRO A 86 17.64 -8.55 8.61
CA PRO A 86 16.24 -8.18 8.36
C PRO A 86 15.87 -8.21 6.88
N HIS A 87 16.86 -8.25 5.99
CA HIS A 87 16.67 -8.40 4.55
C HIS A 87 17.84 -9.17 3.94
N MET A 88 17.58 -9.84 2.84
CA MET A 88 18.60 -10.47 2.01
C MET A 88 18.51 -9.93 0.59
N MET A 89 19.67 -9.54 0.04
CA MET A 89 19.81 -9.19 -1.36
C MET A 89 20.40 -10.38 -2.09
N VAL A 90 19.65 -10.96 -3.01
CA VAL A 90 20.13 -12.08 -3.82
C VAL A 90 20.43 -11.56 -5.21
N PHE A 91 21.73 -11.51 -5.54
CA PHE A 91 22.16 -11.39 -6.92
C PHE A 91 21.99 -12.76 -7.57
N ARG A 92 21.00 -12.91 -8.44
CA ARG A 92 20.97 -14.08 -9.30
C ARG A 92 22.09 -13.90 -10.33
N HIS A 93 23.05 -14.82 -10.33
CA HIS A 93 23.92 -14.98 -11.48
C HIS A 93 23.02 -15.35 -12.66
N PHE A 94 23.14 -14.59 -13.75
CA PHE A 94 22.59 -14.80 -15.09
C PHE A 94 21.50 -15.90 -15.18
N THR A 95 20.23 -15.52 -15.28
CA THR A 95 19.21 -16.49 -15.71
C THR A 95 19.57 -16.95 -17.14
N PRO A 96 19.78 -18.26 -17.38
CA PRO A 96 20.29 -18.77 -18.66
C PRO A 96 19.28 -18.69 -19.81
N THR A 97 18.11 -18.07 -19.62
CA THR A 97 17.06 -17.92 -20.63
C THR A 97 17.12 -16.61 -21.43
N ASN A 98 17.90 -15.62 -21.00
CA ASN A 98 18.11 -14.37 -21.76
C ASN A 98 19.30 -14.32 -22.76
N PRO A 99 20.36 -15.15 -22.68
CA PRO A 99 21.53 -14.97 -23.54
C PRO A 99 21.32 -15.40 -25.00
N LEU A 100 20.20 -16.05 -25.33
CA LEU A 100 19.94 -16.57 -26.69
C LEU A 100 19.01 -15.67 -27.54
N VAL A 101 18.27 -14.74 -26.93
CA VAL A 101 17.28 -13.90 -27.65
C VAL A 101 17.72 -12.42 -27.74
N GLU A 102 18.50 -11.94 -26.78
CA GLU A 102 18.92 -10.52 -26.70
C GLU A 102 20.05 -10.13 -27.70
N PRO A 103 21.09 -10.95 -27.92
CA PRO A 103 22.12 -10.62 -28.91
C PRO A 103 21.56 -10.51 -30.34
N PRO A 104 20.76 -11.47 -30.86
CA PRO A 104 20.23 -11.41 -32.21
C PRO A 104 19.40 -10.16 -32.53
N GLN A 105 18.61 -9.68 -31.56
CA GLN A 105 17.79 -8.48 -31.73
C GLN A 105 18.64 -7.21 -31.83
N THR A 106 19.66 -7.10 -30.98
CA THR A 106 20.61 -5.97 -31.02
C THR A 106 21.38 -5.94 -32.34
N PHE A 107 21.81 -7.11 -32.83
CA PHE A 107 22.46 -7.24 -34.15
C PHE A 107 21.52 -6.88 -35.30
N ALA A 108 20.25 -7.29 -35.25
CA ALA A 108 19.26 -6.96 -36.27
C ALA A 108 19.00 -5.44 -36.35
N ILE A 109 18.87 -4.78 -35.20
CA ILE A 109 18.71 -3.31 -35.11
C ILE A 109 19.95 -2.61 -35.68
N LEU A 110 21.15 -3.05 -35.29
CA LEU A 110 22.39 -2.46 -35.80
C LEU A 110 22.55 -2.66 -37.32
N ALA A 111 22.21 -3.84 -37.83
CA ALA A 111 22.25 -4.15 -39.26
C ALA A 111 21.23 -3.33 -40.07
N LEU A 112 20.03 -3.10 -39.52
CA LEU A 112 19.01 -2.25 -40.12
C LEU A 112 19.48 -0.80 -40.21
N LEU A 113 19.99 -0.23 -39.10
CA LEU A 113 20.52 1.13 -39.07
C LEU A 113 21.72 1.29 -40.02
N TYR A 114 22.62 0.31 -40.04
CA TYR A 114 23.74 0.28 -40.98
C TYR A 114 23.26 0.28 -42.44
N ARG A 115 22.27 -0.55 -42.79
CA ARG A 115 21.69 -0.57 -44.14
C ARG A 115 21.04 0.77 -44.50
N LEU A 116 20.29 1.38 -43.59
CA LEU A 116 19.62 2.66 -43.83
C LEU A 116 20.63 3.80 -43.99
N THR A 117 21.71 3.83 -43.21
CA THR A 117 22.80 4.81 -43.37
C THR A 117 23.55 4.63 -44.69
N LEU A 118 23.83 3.38 -45.10
CA LEU A 118 24.46 3.08 -46.38
C LEU A 118 23.56 3.48 -47.56
N SER A 119 22.26 3.23 -47.46
CA SER A 119 21.26 3.62 -48.46
C SER A 119 21.07 5.15 -48.54
N LEU A 120 21.24 5.85 -47.42
CA LEU A 120 21.21 7.32 -47.39
C LEU A 120 22.44 7.91 -48.09
N LEU A 121 23.62 7.32 -47.87
CA LEU A 121 24.89 7.76 -48.46
C LEU A 121 24.96 7.53 -49.98
N HIS A 122 24.36 6.45 -50.48
CA HIS A 122 24.31 6.11 -51.91
C HIS A 122 23.06 6.65 -52.62
N SER A 123 22.27 7.50 -51.95
CA SER A 123 21.04 8.03 -52.55
C SER A 123 21.37 8.99 -53.70
N THR A 124 20.89 8.67 -54.89
CA THR A 124 21.14 9.44 -56.12
C THR A 124 20.08 10.50 -56.40
N THR A 125 18.94 10.46 -55.70
CA THR A 125 17.81 11.39 -55.89
C THR A 125 17.42 12.06 -54.59
N PRO A 126 17.03 13.36 -54.60
CA PRO A 126 16.69 14.09 -53.39
C PRO A 126 15.47 13.50 -52.67
N THR A 127 14.49 12.96 -53.41
CA THR A 127 13.31 12.30 -52.85
C THR A 127 13.67 11.03 -52.08
N SER A 128 14.54 10.18 -52.64
CA SER A 128 15.04 8.98 -51.97
C SER A 128 15.86 9.34 -50.72
N PHE A 129 16.61 10.44 -50.76
CA PHE A 129 17.37 10.94 -49.61
C PHE A 129 16.45 11.31 -48.44
N PHE A 130 15.43 12.14 -48.68
CA PHE A 130 14.50 12.57 -47.62
C PHE A 130 13.64 11.42 -47.07
N ILE A 131 13.22 10.48 -47.93
CA ILE A 131 12.49 9.28 -47.50
C ILE A 131 13.37 8.41 -46.59
N THR A 132 14.59 8.09 -47.03
CA THR A 132 15.53 7.27 -46.25
C THR A 132 15.93 7.96 -44.94
N LEU A 133 16.10 9.29 -44.96
CA LEU A 133 16.39 10.09 -43.76
C LEU A 133 15.24 10.00 -42.74
N THR A 134 13.99 10.08 -43.22
CA THR A 134 12.80 9.97 -42.35
C THR A 134 12.72 8.59 -41.70
N PHE A 135 12.96 7.52 -42.46
CA PHE A 135 13.02 6.16 -41.91
C PHE A 135 14.17 5.98 -40.90
N LEU A 136 15.36 6.50 -41.21
CA LEU A 136 16.49 6.46 -40.30
C LEU A 136 16.18 7.15 -38.96
N ILE A 137 15.59 8.36 -39.01
CA ILE A 137 15.17 9.09 -37.81
C ILE A 137 14.10 8.30 -37.04
N SER A 138 13.10 7.77 -37.74
CA SER A 138 12.02 6.95 -37.15
C SER A 138 12.55 5.70 -36.44
N ASP A 139 13.58 5.05 -36.96
CA ASP A 139 14.12 3.80 -36.41
C ASP A 139 15.18 4.03 -35.32
N THR A 140 15.85 5.19 -35.30
CA THR A 140 16.84 5.52 -34.26
C THR A 140 16.22 5.72 -32.87
N LEU A 141 15.01 6.29 -32.77
CA LEU A 141 14.35 6.52 -31.48
C LEU A 141 13.95 5.20 -30.78
N PRO A 142 13.28 4.23 -31.44
CA PRO A 142 13.05 2.90 -30.89
C PRO A 142 14.35 2.15 -30.58
N ALA A 143 15.36 2.22 -31.45
CA ALA A 143 16.65 1.58 -31.21
C ALA A 143 17.33 2.10 -29.93
N PHE A 144 17.34 3.42 -29.74
CA PHE A 144 17.87 4.06 -28.55
C PHE A 144 17.11 3.61 -27.29
N THR A 145 15.78 3.65 -27.31
CA THR A 145 14.97 3.23 -26.16
C THR A 145 15.13 1.74 -25.83
N TYR A 146 15.31 0.88 -26.84
CA TYR A 146 15.63 -0.54 -26.65
C TYR A 146 16.98 -0.72 -25.95
N THR A 147 18.05 -0.09 -26.45
CA THR A 147 19.39 -0.19 -25.86
C THR A 147 19.44 0.33 -24.42
N THR A 148 18.80 1.48 -24.15
CA THR A 148 18.73 2.00 -22.77
C THR A 148 17.92 1.09 -21.86
N THR A 149 16.82 0.52 -22.34
CA THR A 149 16.00 -0.43 -21.57
C THR A 149 16.73 -1.74 -21.31
N GLN A 150 17.60 -2.18 -22.23
CA GLN A 150 18.38 -3.39 -22.04
C GLN A 150 19.40 -3.23 -20.92
N SER A 151 20.05 -2.06 -20.83
CA SER A 151 21.04 -1.78 -19.78
C SER A 151 20.47 -1.94 -18.36
N VAL A 152 19.20 -1.58 -18.13
CA VAL A 152 18.54 -1.73 -16.82
C VAL A 152 18.11 -3.17 -16.52
N ARG A 153 18.07 -4.06 -17.53
CA ARG A 153 17.65 -5.46 -17.40
C ARG A 153 18.81 -6.44 -17.23
N MET A 154 20.05 -6.03 -17.50
CA MET A 154 21.22 -6.92 -17.49
C MET A 154 21.54 -7.53 -16.11
N LYS A 155 21.16 -6.86 -15.01
CA LYS A 155 21.46 -7.34 -13.65
C LYS A 155 20.27 -7.10 -12.70
N PRO A 156 19.21 -7.92 -12.79
CA PRO A 156 18.07 -7.79 -11.89
C PRO A 156 18.50 -8.10 -10.44
N ILE A 157 18.12 -7.22 -9.51
CA ILE A 157 18.33 -7.39 -8.07
C ILE A 157 17.00 -7.82 -7.44
N TYR A 158 17.03 -8.98 -6.79
CA TYR A 158 15.92 -9.49 -5.99
C TYR A 158 16.20 -9.21 -4.51
N ARG A 159 15.17 -8.77 -3.79
CA ARG A 159 15.20 -8.53 -2.35
C ARG A 159 14.16 -9.42 -1.70
N THR A 160 14.51 -9.97 -0.55
CA THR A 160 13.59 -10.72 0.31
C THR A 160 13.71 -10.14 1.71
N GLU A 161 12.57 -9.75 2.27
CA GLU A 161 12.42 -9.19 3.60
C GLU A 161 12.04 -10.25 4.63
N PHE A 162 12.53 -10.06 5.86
CA PHE A 162 12.21 -10.91 7.02
C PHE A 162 11.77 -10.02 8.20
N PRO A 163 10.52 -9.53 8.19
CA PRO A 163 10.02 -8.60 9.21
C PRO A 163 10.11 -9.14 10.63
N GLU A 164 10.00 -10.46 10.82
CA GLU A 164 10.16 -11.14 12.10
C GLU A 164 11.53 -10.90 12.75
N ASN A 165 12.57 -10.73 11.95
CA ASN A 165 13.93 -10.47 12.43
C ASN A 165 14.11 -9.02 12.89
N LEU A 166 13.23 -8.11 12.46
CA LEU A 166 13.33 -6.69 12.80
C LEU A 166 13.22 -6.45 14.31
N LYS A 167 12.35 -7.20 14.99
CA LYS A 167 12.17 -7.11 16.45
C LYS A 167 13.41 -7.51 17.24
N GLY A 168 14.29 -8.32 16.64
CA GLY A 168 15.59 -8.69 17.22
C GLY A 168 16.68 -7.63 17.05
N VAL A 169 16.49 -6.67 16.14
CA VAL A 169 17.47 -5.62 15.81
C VAL A 169 17.07 -4.26 16.37
N VAL A 170 15.77 -3.93 16.32
CA VAL A 170 15.23 -2.64 16.74
C VAL A 170 13.98 -2.87 17.57
N GLN A 171 13.87 -2.19 18.72
CA GLN A 171 12.67 -2.24 19.53
C GLN A 171 11.57 -1.33 18.93
N GLU A 172 10.30 -1.69 19.12
CA GLU A 172 9.16 -0.92 18.60
C GLU A 172 9.17 0.58 19.02
N PRO A 173 9.60 0.96 20.24
CA PRO A 173 9.75 2.36 20.64
C PRO A 173 10.81 3.14 19.86
N ASP A 174 11.70 2.48 19.13
CA ASP A 174 12.75 3.11 18.31
C ASP A 174 12.40 3.17 16.82
N PHE A 175 11.24 2.62 16.43
CA PHE A 175 10.74 2.74 15.05
C PHE A 175 10.58 4.22 14.61
N PRO A 176 10.83 4.56 13.34
CA PRO A 176 10.63 5.92 12.86
C PRO A 176 9.13 6.31 12.86
N ALA A 177 8.82 7.60 12.94
CA ALA A 177 7.47 8.08 12.65
C ALA A 177 7.18 7.93 11.14
N LEU A 178 5.96 7.52 10.80
CA LEU A 178 5.48 7.31 9.44
C LEU A 178 4.28 8.23 9.17
N ASP A 179 4.46 9.13 8.20
CA ASP A 179 3.40 9.95 7.65
C ASP A 179 2.96 9.37 6.30
N VAL A 180 1.70 8.99 6.18
CA VAL A 180 1.10 8.48 4.93
C VAL A 180 0.20 9.53 4.33
N PHE A 181 0.45 9.88 3.08
CA PHE A 181 -0.34 10.84 2.32
C PHE A 181 -1.23 10.12 1.31
N ILE A 182 -2.53 10.38 1.38
CA ILE A 182 -3.55 9.92 0.45
C ILE A 182 -4.08 11.15 -0.26
N CYS A 183 -3.91 11.24 -1.58
CA CYS A 183 -4.43 12.36 -2.34
C CYS A 183 -5.68 11.93 -3.11
N THR A 184 -6.68 12.81 -3.11
CA THR A 184 -7.87 12.68 -3.95
C THR A 184 -8.21 14.03 -4.58
N ALA A 185 -8.83 14.01 -5.76
CA ALA A 185 -9.07 15.24 -6.52
C ALA A 185 -10.54 15.48 -6.89
N ASP A 186 -11.37 14.43 -6.95
CA ASP A 186 -12.75 14.53 -7.39
C ASP A 186 -13.61 13.38 -6.83
N PRO A 187 -14.64 13.65 -6.01
CA PRO A 187 -15.45 12.62 -5.38
C PRO A 187 -16.26 11.77 -6.38
N TYR A 188 -16.44 12.21 -7.62
CA TYR A 188 -17.17 11.44 -8.64
C TYR A 188 -16.24 10.54 -9.46
N LYS A 189 -14.96 10.93 -9.62
CA LYS A 189 -13.96 10.08 -10.29
C LYS A 189 -13.27 9.13 -9.31
N GLU A 190 -13.10 9.56 -8.07
CA GLU A 190 -12.50 8.83 -6.97
C GLU A 190 -13.50 8.78 -5.82
N PRO A 191 -14.44 7.80 -5.82
CA PRO A 191 -15.50 7.73 -4.85
C PRO A 191 -14.98 7.80 -3.40
N PRO A 192 -15.54 8.67 -2.54
CA PRO A 192 -15.08 8.83 -1.16
C PRO A 192 -14.98 7.52 -0.37
N MET A 193 -15.84 6.54 -0.65
CA MET A 193 -15.76 5.21 -0.04
C MET A 193 -14.43 4.48 -0.34
N ASN A 194 -13.89 4.58 -1.55
CA ASN A 194 -12.62 3.96 -1.91
C ASN A 194 -11.46 4.61 -1.14
N VAL A 195 -11.50 5.94 -1.01
CA VAL A 195 -10.50 6.71 -0.26
C VAL A 195 -10.59 6.39 1.24
N VAL A 196 -11.80 6.28 1.78
CA VAL A 196 -12.06 5.84 3.16
C VAL A 196 -11.52 4.43 3.40
N ASN A 197 -11.80 3.47 2.53
CA ASN A 197 -11.31 2.09 2.66
C ASN A 197 -9.78 2.03 2.65
N THR A 198 -9.14 2.85 1.81
CA THR A 198 -7.67 2.99 1.77
C THR A 198 -7.15 3.57 3.09
N ALA A 199 -7.75 4.65 3.59
CA ALA A 199 -7.34 5.28 4.84
C ALA A 199 -7.52 4.34 6.05
N LEU A 200 -8.65 3.64 6.14
CA LEU A 200 -8.93 2.66 7.19
C LEU A 200 -7.93 1.49 7.16
N SER A 201 -7.57 1.02 5.97
CA SER A 201 -6.56 -0.04 5.80
C SER A 201 -5.20 0.39 6.35
N VAL A 202 -4.73 1.59 5.99
CA VAL A 202 -3.47 2.15 6.50
C VAL A 202 -3.50 2.39 8.00
N MET A 203 -4.58 2.98 8.50
CA MET A 203 -4.75 3.21 9.95
C MET A 203 -4.74 1.89 10.73
N ALA A 204 -5.19 0.81 10.11
CA ALA A 204 -5.18 -0.51 10.71
C ALA A 204 -3.82 -1.21 10.61
N TYR A 205 -2.74 -0.62 10.09
CA TYR A 205 -1.43 -1.29 10.03
C TYR A 205 -0.90 -1.72 11.41
N ASP A 206 -0.13 -2.81 11.39
CA ASP A 206 0.60 -3.33 12.55
C ASP A 206 1.87 -2.51 12.80
N TYR A 207 1.66 -1.29 13.31
CA TYR A 207 2.69 -0.34 13.66
C TYR A 207 2.28 0.43 14.93
N PRO A 208 3.26 0.90 15.75
CA PRO A 208 2.97 1.71 16.91
C PRO A 208 2.05 2.89 16.58
N THR A 209 1.00 3.06 17.37
CA THR A 209 -0.11 3.97 17.05
C THR A 209 0.34 5.41 16.95
N GLU A 210 1.12 5.81 17.94
CA GLU A 210 1.73 7.11 18.13
C GLU A 210 2.73 7.48 17.03
N LYS A 211 3.04 6.53 16.13
CA LYS A 211 4.00 6.72 15.04
C LYS A 211 3.38 6.70 13.66
N VAL A 212 2.10 6.35 13.50
CA VAL A 212 1.44 6.43 12.18
C VAL A 212 0.47 7.60 12.17
N SER A 213 0.71 8.54 11.26
CA SER A 213 -0.23 9.61 10.92
C SER A 213 -0.68 9.46 9.48
N VAL A 214 -1.98 9.54 9.23
CA VAL A 214 -2.55 9.51 7.88
C VAL A 214 -3.10 10.87 7.54
N TYR A 215 -2.68 11.41 6.40
CA TYR A 215 -3.11 12.69 5.85
C TYR A 215 -3.84 12.44 4.55
N VAL A 216 -5.07 12.95 4.45
CA VAL A 216 -5.86 12.91 3.23
C VAL A 216 -5.91 14.31 2.65
N SER A 217 -5.30 14.50 1.49
CA SER A 217 -5.34 15.75 0.73
C SER A 217 -6.45 15.65 -0.30
N ASP A 218 -7.46 16.51 -0.21
CA ASP A 218 -8.51 16.65 -1.23
C ASP A 218 -8.31 17.94 -2.01
N ASP A 219 -7.84 17.82 -3.24
CA ASP A 219 -7.62 18.93 -4.18
C ASP A 219 -8.95 19.44 -4.76
N GLY A 220 -10.01 18.65 -4.69
CA GLY A 220 -11.36 19.03 -5.12
C GLY A 220 -12.14 19.82 -4.07
N GLY A 221 -11.63 19.86 -2.84
CA GLY A 221 -12.23 20.56 -1.73
C GLY A 221 -13.64 20.08 -1.37
N SER A 222 -13.94 18.79 -1.56
CA SER A 222 -15.30 18.30 -1.53
C SER A 222 -15.86 18.10 -0.12
N ALA A 223 -17.01 18.71 0.15
CA ALA A 223 -17.80 18.44 1.35
C ALA A 223 -18.22 16.96 1.46
N LEU A 224 -18.37 16.26 0.34
CA LEU A 224 -18.72 14.84 0.30
C LEU A 224 -17.58 13.98 0.85
N THR A 225 -16.33 14.31 0.49
CA THR A 225 -15.14 13.65 1.02
C THR A 225 -15.07 13.86 2.53
N LEU A 226 -15.26 15.11 3.01
CA LEU A 226 -15.28 15.40 4.43
C LEU A 226 -16.36 14.59 5.17
N SER A 227 -17.58 14.56 4.65
CA SER A 227 -18.69 13.79 5.21
C SER A 227 -18.37 12.30 5.32
N ALA A 228 -17.79 11.73 4.26
CA ALA A 228 -17.36 10.33 4.25
C ALA A 228 -16.32 10.06 5.35
N PHE A 229 -15.35 10.95 5.54
CA PHE A 229 -14.33 10.81 6.58
C PHE A 229 -14.86 10.99 8.00
N MET A 230 -15.93 11.77 8.20
CA MET A 230 -16.62 11.85 9.50
C MET A 230 -17.31 10.53 9.86
N GLU A 231 -18.05 9.93 8.93
CA GLU A 231 -18.65 8.61 9.16
C GLU A 231 -17.58 7.52 9.28
N ALA A 232 -16.50 7.60 8.50
CA ALA A 232 -15.35 6.70 8.62
C ALA A 232 -14.67 6.77 9.98
N ALA A 233 -14.55 7.97 10.57
CA ALA A 233 -14.04 8.10 11.92
C ALA A 233 -14.93 7.36 12.93
N LYS A 234 -16.26 7.49 12.84
CA LYS A 234 -17.19 6.74 13.71
C LYS A 234 -17.04 5.22 13.55
N PHE A 235 -16.77 4.74 12.34
CA PHE A 235 -16.54 3.31 12.10
C PHE A 235 -15.15 2.84 12.55
N ALA A 236 -14.12 3.66 12.38
CA ALA A 236 -12.75 3.35 12.73
C ALA A 236 -12.55 3.02 14.21
N SER A 237 -13.34 3.61 15.13
CA SER A 237 -13.33 3.26 16.56
C SER A 237 -13.65 1.78 16.81
N HIS A 238 -14.38 1.14 15.90
CA HIS A 238 -14.75 -0.27 16.00
C HIS A 238 -13.85 -1.14 15.12
N TRP A 239 -13.54 -0.68 13.91
CA TRP A 239 -12.73 -1.42 12.94
C TRP A 239 -11.28 -1.63 13.38
N LEU A 240 -10.63 -0.58 13.91
CA LEU A 240 -9.20 -0.65 14.23
C LEU A 240 -8.90 -1.62 15.40
N PRO A 241 -9.64 -1.60 16.53
CA PRO A 241 -9.48 -2.60 17.58
C PRO A 241 -9.83 -4.01 17.09
N PHE A 242 -10.89 -4.16 16.29
CA PHE A 242 -11.27 -5.45 15.70
C PHE A 242 -10.13 -6.06 14.87
N CYS A 243 -9.50 -5.25 14.00
CA CYS A 243 -8.36 -5.68 13.18
C CYS A 243 -7.18 -6.16 14.03
N ARG A 244 -6.86 -5.41 15.08
CA ARG A 244 -5.75 -5.71 15.99
C ARG A 244 -6.01 -6.98 16.79
N ASN A 245 -7.17 -7.06 17.45
CA ASN A 245 -7.50 -8.15 18.37
C ASN A 245 -7.64 -9.49 17.63
N ASN A 246 -8.14 -9.46 16.39
CA ASN A 246 -8.35 -10.66 15.58
C ASN A 246 -7.19 -10.96 14.62
N ASN A 247 -6.09 -10.21 14.67
CA ASN A 247 -4.93 -10.34 13.77
C ASN A 247 -5.34 -10.44 12.29
N ILE A 248 -6.29 -9.59 11.88
CA ILE A 248 -6.81 -9.60 10.51
C ILE A 248 -5.67 -9.33 9.53
N VAL A 249 -5.55 -10.07 8.43
CA VAL A 249 -4.52 -9.79 7.41
C VAL A 249 -5.02 -8.79 6.38
N GLU A 250 -6.26 -8.96 5.93
CA GLU A 250 -6.92 -8.05 4.99
C GLU A 250 -7.52 -6.85 5.74
N ARG A 251 -6.79 -5.73 5.76
CA ARG A 251 -7.13 -4.55 6.57
C ARG A 251 -8.10 -3.59 5.86
N CYS A 252 -8.34 -3.78 4.56
CA CYS A 252 -9.36 -3.06 3.82
C CYS A 252 -10.75 -3.64 4.19
N PRO A 253 -11.68 -2.84 4.76
CA PRO A 253 -12.99 -3.34 5.14
C PRO A 253 -13.76 -3.96 3.97
N GLU A 254 -13.71 -3.32 2.80
CA GLU A 254 -14.38 -3.82 1.59
C GLU A 254 -13.88 -5.20 1.17
N ALA A 255 -12.56 -5.34 0.99
CA ALA A 255 -11.95 -6.61 0.62
C ALA A 255 -12.17 -7.69 1.69
N TYR A 256 -12.10 -7.32 2.97
CA TYR A 256 -12.32 -8.24 4.08
C TYR A 256 -13.74 -8.82 4.09
N PHE A 257 -14.76 -7.98 3.88
CA PHE A 257 -16.16 -8.41 3.89
C PHE A 257 -16.65 -9.02 2.57
N GLU A 258 -15.90 -8.86 1.47
CA GLU A 258 -16.12 -9.61 0.22
C GLU A 258 -15.73 -11.07 0.36
N THR A 259 -14.71 -11.37 1.16
CA THR A 259 -14.33 -12.74 1.48
C THR A 259 -15.23 -13.34 2.58
N ASP A 260 -15.55 -14.64 2.50
CA ASP A 260 -16.44 -15.36 3.45
C ASP A 260 -15.77 -15.62 4.82
N HIS A 261 -15.13 -14.59 5.37
CA HIS A 261 -14.40 -14.60 6.64
C HIS A 261 -15.26 -14.17 7.83
N SER A 262 -16.53 -13.77 7.61
CA SER A 262 -17.47 -13.38 8.67
C SER A 262 -18.04 -14.60 9.41
N ARG A 263 -17.19 -15.35 10.12
CA ARG A 263 -17.60 -16.53 10.90
C ARG A 263 -17.91 -16.22 12.36
N SER A 264 -17.52 -15.05 12.87
CA SER A 264 -17.76 -14.66 14.27
C SER A 264 -18.93 -13.68 14.39
N PRO A 265 -19.70 -13.72 15.49
CA PRO A 265 -20.79 -12.77 15.75
C PRO A 265 -20.28 -11.33 15.87
N GLU A 266 -19.03 -11.14 16.33
CA GLU A 266 -18.37 -9.84 16.34
C GLU A 266 -18.12 -9.32 14.91
N ALA A 267 -17.59 -10.16 14.02
CA ALA A 267 -17.36 -9.79 12.63
C ALA A 267 -18.65 -9.40 11.92
N GLU A 268 -19.77 -10.08 12.19
CA GLU A 268 -21.07 -9.74 11.62
C GLU A 268 -21.57 -8.38 12.13
N LYS A 269 -21.40 -8.09 13.43
CA LYS A 269 -21.71 -6.77 13.99
C LYS A 269 -20.91 -5.65 13.31
N ILE A 270 -19.62 -5.87 13.09
CA ILE A 270 -18.75 -4.91 12.40
C ILE A 270 -19.15 -4.78 10.92
N LYS A 271 -19.53 -5.88 10.27
CA LYS A 271 -20.04 -5.89 8.88
C LYS A 271 -21.29 -5.02 8.76
N ILE A 272 -22.24 -5.16 9.69
CA ILE A 272 -23.45 -4.32 9.73
C ILE A 272 -23.09 -2.84 9.88
N MET A 273 -22.14 -2.50 10.76
CA MET A 273 -21.66 -1.11 10.90
C MET A 273 -20.99 -0.59 9.63
N TYR A 274 -20.16 -1.41 8.97
CA TYR A 274 -19.52 -1.06 7.71
C TYR A 274 -20.54 -0.79 6.60
N GLN A 275 -21.53 -1.68 6.45
CA GLN A 275 -22.61 -1.49 5.47
C GLN A 275 -23.46 -0.25 5.80
N GLY A 276 -23.73 0.00 7.09
CA GLY A 276 -24.41 1.22 7.53
C GLY A 276 -23.64 2.49 7.15
N MET A 277 -22.33 2.51 7.35
CA MET A 277 -21.46 3.60 6.90
C MET A 277 -21.51 3.74 5.37
N LYS A 278 -21.33 2.65 4.63
CA LYS A 278 -21.32 2.64 3.15
C LYS A 278 -22.62 3.20 2.57
N VAL A 279 -23.77 2.80 3.10
CA VAL A 279 -25.09 3.33 2.69
C VAL A 279 -25.20 4.82 2.96
N LYS A 280 -24.80 5.31 4.15
CA LYS A 280 -24.86 6.74 4.46
C LYS A 280 -23.99 7.56 3.51
N VAL A 281 -22.76 7.13 3.28
CA VAL A 281 -21.83 7.83 2.39
C VAL A 281 -22.36 7.84 0.95
N ASN A 282 -22.85 6.71 0.44
CA ASN A 282 -23.43 6.64 -0.90
C ASN A 282 -24.67 7.54 -1.04
N ASN A 283 -25.56 7.56 -0.04
CA ASN A 283 -26.72 8.45 -0.05
C ASN A 283 -26.32 9.94 -0.15
N VAL A 284 -25.25 10.35 0.53
CA VAL A 284 -24.73 11.73 0.47
C VAL A 284 -24.13 12.02 -0.91
N ILE A 285 -23.41 11.07 -1.50
CA ILE A 285 -22.86 11.19 -2.86
C ILE A 285 -23.98 11.30 -3.91
N GLU A 286 -25.00 10.44 -3.83
CA GLU A 286 -26.16 10.44 -4.74
C GLU A 286 -26.95 11.74 -4.67
N ARG A 287 -27.10 12.33 -3.47
CA ARG A 287 -27.71 13.65 -3.29
C ARG A 287 -26.85 14.79 -3.80
N GLY A 288 -25.54 14.60 -3.90
CA GLY A 288 -24.56 15.62 -4.32
C GLY A 288 -24.37 16.77 -3.33
N LYS A 289 -25.02 16.73 -2.16
CA LYS A 289 -24.91 17.74 -1.11
C LYS A 289 -25.04 17.11 0.28
N VAL A 290 -24.39 17.75 1.26
CA VAL A 290 -24.51 17.38 2.67
C VAL A 290 -25.63 18.23 3.27
N ASP A 291 -26.79 17.64 3.54
CA ASP A 291 -27.90 18.37 4.17
C ASP A 291 -27.58 18.61 5.66
N GLN A 292 -27.70 19.86 6.12
CA GLN A 292 -27.38 20.25 7.50
C GLN A 292 -28.25 19.56 8.56
N GLU A 293 -29.45 19.11 8.20
CA GLU A 293 -30.37 18.41 9.10
C GLU A 293 -29.81 17.06 9.61
N TYR A 294 -28.86 16.45 8.90
CA TYR A 294 -28.22 15.21 9.34
C TYR A 294 -26.95 15.44 10.18
N LEU A 295 -26.50 16.69 10.34
CA LEU A 295 -25.35 17.04 11.18
C LEU A 295 -25.81 17.12 12.64
N THR A 296 -25.72 16.01 13.35
CA THR A 296 -26.22 15.91 14.74
C THR A 296 -25.20 16.41 15.76
N GLY A 297 -23.91 16.49 15.39
CA GLY A 297 -22.84 16.91 16.29
C GLY A 297 -22.40 18.36 16.08
N GLU A 298 -22.22 19.12 17.17
CA GLU A 298 -21.67 20.49 17.15
C GLU A 298 -20.35 20.60 16.36
N ARG A 299 -19.49 19.56 16.45
CA ARG A 299 -18.23 19.50 15.71
C ARG A 299 -18.41 19.32 14.21
N GLU A 300 -19.42 18.56 13.80
CA GLU A 300 -19.74 18.35 12.38
C GLU A 300 -20.27 19.67 11.81
N ILE A 301 -21.16 20.35 12.54
CA ILE A 301 -21.67 21.67 12.20
C ILE A 301 -20.53 22.69 12.05
N GLN A 302 -19.59 22.73 13.01
CA GLN A 302 -18.43 23.64 12.95
C GLN A 302 -17.45 23.30 11.81
N ALA A 303 -17.31 22.04 11.45
CA ALA A 303 -16.46 21.64 10.33
C ALA A 303 -17.09 22.04 8.98
N PHE A 304 -18.40 21.82 8.82
CA PHE A 304 -19.14 22.18 7.60
C PHE A 304 -19.43 23.67 7.47
N SER A 305 -19.42 24.45 8.55
CA SER A 305 -19.59 25.91 8.44
C SER A 305 -18.52 26.57 7.56
N LYS A 306 -17.34 25.94 7.43
CA LYS A 306 -16.26 26.39 6.52
C LYS A 306 -16.60 26.26 5.03
N TRP A 307 -17.64 25.51 4.67
CA TRP A 307 -18.11 25.27 3.30
C TRP A 307 -19.33 26.12 2.90
N MET A 308 -19.79 27.03 3.77
CA MET A 308 -21.11 27.66 3.63
C MET A 308 -21.15 28.95 2.79
N ASP A 309 -20.02 29.63 2.55
CA ASP A 309 -19.99 30.91 1.83
C ASP A 309 -19.03 30.87 0.63
N GLY A 310 -19.57 30.95 -0.60
CA GLY A 310 -18.79 31.13 -1.83
C GLY A 310 -17.81 29.99 -2.17
N PHE A 311 -17.85 28.88 -1.43
CA PHE A 311 -16.91 27.77 -1.57
C PHE A 311 -17.14 27.07 -2.91
N THR A 312 -16.17 27.16 -3.81
CA THR A 312 -16.16 26.44 -5.08
C THR A 312 -14.89 25.62 -5.21
N ARG A 313 -14.89 24.62 -6.09
CA ARG A 313 -13.69 23.82 -6.37
C ARG A 313 -12.51 24.69 -6.86
N GLN A 314 -12.80 25.78 -7.57
CA GLN A 314 -11.79 26.67 -8.15
C GLN A 314 -11.34 27.74 -7.14
N ASP A 315 -12.26 28.17 -6.29
CA ASP A 315 -12.05 29.23 -5.32
C ASP A 315 -12.54 28.81 -3.93
N HIS A 316 -11.58 28.44 -3.11
CA HIS A 316 -11.79 28.12 -1.71
C HIS A 316 -10.51 28.35 -0.88
N PRO A 317 -10.64 28.69 0.42
CA PRO A 317 -9.50 28.74 1.31
C PRO A 317 -8.94 27.35 1.59
N ALA A 318 -7.70 27.28 2.06
CA ALA A 318 -7.15 26.04 2.58
C ALA A 318 -7.88 25.65 3.88
N VAL A 319 -8.36 24.41 3.96
CA VAL A 319 -9.07 23.91 5.14
C VAL A 319 -8.30 22.73 5.72
N ILE A 320 -7.90 22.85 6.99
CA ILE A 320 -7.29 21.76 7.74
C ILE A 320 -8.30 21.28 8.78
N GLN A 321 -8.55 19.98 8.79
CA GLN A 321 -9.41 19.32 9.77
C GLN A 321 -8.67 18.12 10.38
N VAL A 322 -8.64 18.06 11.70
CA VAL A 322 -8.02 16.93 12.42
C VAL A 322 -9.12 16.07 13.02
N PHE A 323 -9.12 14.79 12.66
CA PHE A 323 -9.98 13.78 13.24
C PHE A 323 -9.21 13.05 14.34
N PHE A 324 -9.63 13.26 15.58
CA PHE A 324 -8.97 12.71 16.76
C PHE A 324 -9.61 11.42 17.29
N SER A 325 -8.70 10.49 17.60
CA SER A 325 -8.67 9.53 18.71
C SER A 325 -9.78 8.47 18.78
N PHE A 326 -9.38 7.24 18.42
CA PHE A 326 -10.09 6.00 18.77
C PHE A 326 -9.52 5.51 20.11
N LYS A 327 -10.38 5.42 21.13
CA LYS A 327 -10.01 5.00 22.49
C LYS A 327 -10.07 3.49 22.63
#